data_AF-A0A496Z459-F1
#
_entry.id   AF-A0A496Z459-F1
#
_cell.length_a   1.000
_cell.length_b   1.000
_cell.length_c   1.000
_cell.angle_alpha   90.00
_cell.angle_beta   90.00
_cell.angle_gamma   90.00
#
_symmetry.space_group_name_H-M   'P 1'
#
loop_
_entity.id
_entity.type
_entity.pdbx_description
1 polymer ?
#
loop_
_entity_poly.entity_id
_entity_poly.type
_entity_poly.pdbx_seq_one_letter_code
_entity_poly.pdbx_strand_id
1 'polypeptide(L)'
;MSKLHLYYTRAMRYDRLSNDGATQALGYWAKLIEAPCSPRSTAVRQNLRGIRSLGIFTGCPQGFMDRRKALKKAFVNTIKAGQAVDDLFVARDKQLAYKKDGAPYLTLSLVDRSGNMKAVAWDNVQAISKAFSAGDYVKVRGNAVEYRDTLQLVVRHLERSDPAEVDVRDFLPATERDVDQMLERLIQISQTVENEHLSRLLAAFFEDKAFVELFKTAPAAKKMHHAYLGGLLEHTLSIALLIQAIAGHYKGIDKDLLLTGGILHDIGKVHEFSYETHIDYSDAGRLLNHIVIGVEMLEKRIATLNDFPKDLALVLKHMIVSHHGTRDFGSPEPPKTLEAMILNYLDELDAKVTGVRAFMDTEDPEATWTSFHRVLDRFFYKGPRPGGMSGPEDKIANSSPTED
;
A
#
# COMPACT_ATOMS: atom_id res chain seq x y z
N MET A 1 -55.44 -10.23 22.05
CA MET A 1 -55.57 -10.90 20.74
C MET A 1 -54.19 -10.90 20.09
N SER A 2 -53.26 -11.79 20.44
CA SER A 2 -53.08 -13.22 20.04
C SER A 2 -52.59 -13.46 18.60
N LYS A 3 -51.31 -13.89 18.50
CA LYS A 3 -50.74 -15.02 17.73
C LYS A 3 -50.89 -15.13 16.19
N LEU A 4 -49.72 -15.30 15.55
CA LEU A 4 -49.29 -16.41 14.66
C LEU A 4 -50.34 -17.16 13.79
N HIS A 5 -50.13 -17.19 12.47
CA HIS A 5 -50.17 -18.38 11.57
C HIS A 5 -49.77 -17.98 10.13
N LEU A 6 -48.70 -18.51 9.51
CA LEU A 6 -48.48 -19.84 8.87
C LEU A 6 -48.83 -19.85 7.37
N TYR A 7 -48.19 -20.79 6.64
CA TYR A 7 -48.26 -21.13 5.20
C TYR A 7 -47.15 -20.48 4.35
N TYR A 8 -46.24 -21.19 3.66
CA TYR A 8 -46.42 -22.42 2.87
C TYR A 8 -45.12 -23.24 2.75
N THR A 9 -45.18 -24.53 3.07
CA THR A 9 -44.31 -25.58 2.49
C THR A 9 -45.21 -26.70 2.03
N ARG A 10 -45.11 -27.12 0.75
CA ARG A 10 -45.53 -28.45 0.30
C ARG A 10 -44.58 -28.94 -0.78
N ALA A 11 -43.98 -30.08 -0.49
CA ALA A 11 -43.00 -30.80 -1.28
C ALA A 11 -43.63 -31.95 -2.09
N MET A 12 -42.81 -32.47 -3.01
CA MET A 12 -42.84 -33.82 -3.65
C MET A 12 -43.87 -34.01 -4.79
N ARG A 13 -43.59 -34.71 -5.90
CA ARG A 13 -42.74 -35.91 -6.09
C ARG A 13 -42.65 -36.29 -7.59
N TYR A 14 -41.51 -36.84 -8.03
CA TYR A 14 -41.30 -38.03 -8.90
C TYR A 14 -39.77 -38.20 -9.04
N ASP A 15 -39.13 -39.03 -8.19
CA ASP A 15 -38.56 -40.38 -8.45
C ASP A 15 -37.80 -40.54 -9.79
N ARG A 16 -36.67 -41.23 -9.97
CA ARG A 16 -35.58 -41.87 -9.17
C ARG A 16 -34.98 -42.89 -10.16
N LEU A 17 -33.75 -42.71 -10.66
CA LEU A 17 -32.95 -43.82 -11.22
C LEU A 17 -31.45 -43.60 -10.95
N SER A 18 -30.91 -44.58 -10.22
CA SER A 18 -29.54 -45.11 -10.15
C SER A 18 -28.32 -44.20 -9.95
N ASN A 19 -27.68 -44.44 -8.80
CA ASN A 19 -26.22 -44.42 -8.61
C ASN A 19 -25.51 -45.18 -9.73
N ASP A 20 -24.56 -44.52 -10.40
CA ASP A 20 -23.23 -45.07 -10.73
C ASP A 20 -22.39 -43.95 -11.35
N GLY A 21 -21.13 -43.80 -10.91
CA GLY A 21 -20.16 -42.90 -11.53
C GLY A 21 -19.54 -41.84 -10.64
N ALA A 22 -19.22 -42.15 -9.38
CA ALA A 22 -18.01 -41.57 -8.80
C ALA A 22 -16.80 -42.15 -9.56
N THR A 23 -15.79 -41.31 -9.82
CA THR A 23 -14.51 -41.61 -10.50
C THR A 23 -14.47 -41.36 -12.01
N GLN A 24 -14.39 -40.09 -12.43
CA GLN A 24 -13.60 -39.60 -13.58
C GLN A 24 -13.87 -38.11 -13.82
N ALA A 25 -13.00 -37.23 -13.28
CA ALA A 25 -12.66 -35.90 -13.83
C ALA A 25 -11.74 -35.14 -12.84
N LEU A 26 -10.66 -35.79 -12.40
CA LEU A 26 -9.48 -35.12 -11.86
C LEU A 26 -8.42 -35.17 -12.95
N GLY A 27 -8.10 -34.02 -13.54
CA GLY A 27 -6.98 -33.90 -14.47
C GLY A 27 -7.26 -33.05 -15.70
N TYR A 28 -7.40 -31.73 -15.52
CA TYR A 28 -7.03 -30.75 -16.53
C TYR A 28 -6.56 -29.49 -15.79
N TRP A 29 -5.44 -28.93 -16.24
CA TRP A 29 -4.67 -27.78 -15.69
C TRP A 29 -3.38 -28.08 -14.91
N ALA A 30 -2.54 -28.97 -15.46
CA ALA A 30 -1.10 -28.92 -15.26
C ALA A 30 -0.38 -29.44 -16.52
N LYS A 31 0.08 -28.52 -17.38
CA LYS A 31 1.25 -28.65 -18.29
C LYS A 31 1.23 -27.50 -19.30
N LEU A 32 2.11 -26.52 -19.10
CA LEU A 32 2.88 -25.84 -20.15
C LEU A 32 3.73 -24.72 -19.50
N ILE A 33 4.81 -25.13 -18.83
CA ILE A 33 6.03 -24.32 -18.71
C ILE A 33 7.18 -25.27 -19.03
N GLU A 34 8.06 -24.81 -19.91
CA GLU A 34 9.44 -25.21 -20.22
C GLU A 34 9.69 -25.53 -21.71
N ALA A 35 10.17 -24.52 -22.43
CA ALA A 35 11.03 -24.68 -23.60
C ALA A 35 12.22 -23.72 -23.46
N PRO A 36 13.47 -24.19 -23.61
CA PRO A 36 14.68 -23.39 -23.40
C PRO A 36 15.03 -22.53 -24.62
N CYS A 37 15.48 -21.31 -24.33
CA CYS A 37 16.03 -20.37 -25.31
C CYS A 37 17.51 -20.72 -25.59
N SER A 38 17.91 -20.83 -26.87
CA SER A 38 19.32 -20.88 -27.26
C SER A 38 19.65 -19.81 -28.33
N PRO A 39 20.90 -19.31 -28.42
CA PRO A 39 21.23 -18.10 -29.16
C PRO A 39 21.95 -18.40 -30.49
N ARG A 40 21.72 -17.56 -31.51
CA ARG A 40 22.66 -17.05 -32.55
C ARG A 40 21.91 -16.78 -33.87
N SER A 41 21.83 -15.52 -34.26
CA SER A 41 22.40 -15.10 -35.56
C SER A 41 22.64 -13.58 -35.57
N THR A 42 23.88 -13.25 -35.94
CA THR A 42 24.42 -11.92 -36.22
C THR A 42 24.40 -11.65 -37.72
N ALA A 43 24.43 -10.36 -38.09
CA ALA A 43 24.53 -9.76 -39.43
C ALA A 43 23.17 -9.52 -40.11
N VAL A 44 22.81 -8.30 -40.51
CA VAL A 44 23.51 -7.46 -41.51
C VAL A 44 23.50 -5.96 -41.14
N ARG A 45 24.65 -5.30 -41.38
CA ARG A 45 24.92 -3.85 -41.27
C ARG A 45 24.60 -3.09 -42.57
N GLN A 46 24.57 -1.74 -42.46
CA GLN A 46 24.75 -0.68 -43.49
C GLN A 46 23.45 -0.23 -44.20
N ASN A 47 23.12 1.04 -44.46
CA ASN A 47 23.79 2.36 -44.52
C ASN A 47 22.71 3.44 -44.18
N LEU A 48 23.00 4.63 -43.63
CA LEU A 48 23.46 5.80 -44.40
C LEU A 48 23.95 6.91 -43.44
N ARG A 49 25.13 7.45 -43.75
CA ARG A 49 25.66 8.71 -43.25
C ARG A 49 25.06 9.87 -44.06
N GLY A 50 24.75 10.97 -43.41
CA GLY A 50 24.51 12.24 -44.10
C GLY A 50 23.94 13.32 -43.21
N ILE A 51 24.81 14.26 -42.82
CA ILE A 51 24.60 15.70 -42.53
C ILE A 51 25.40 16.11 -41.29
N ARG A 52 26.61 16.61 -41.57
CA ARG A 52 27.34 17.57 -40.73
C ARG A 52 27.32 18.90 -41.50
N SER A 53 26.79 19.96 -40.91
CA SER A 53 27.37 21.32 -40.95
C SER A 53 26.34 22.34 -40.43
N LEU A 54 26.56 22.80 -39.21
CA LEU A 54 26.45 24.20 -38.78
C LEU A 54 26.78 24.22 -37.29
N GLY A 55 28.05 24.50 -37.00
CA GLY A 55 28.46 24.89 -35.66
C GLY A 55 27.99 26.32 -35.39
N ILE A 56 27.66 26.60 -34.13
CA ILE A 56 27.92 27.83 -33.35
C ILE A 56 26.96 27.80 -32.13
N PHE A 57 27.47 27.33 -30.99
CA PHE A 57 27.54 28.04 -29.70
C PHE A 57 27.94 27.04 -28.61
N THR A 58 29.21 27.12 -28.24
CA THR A 58 29.80 26.50 -27.05
C THR A 58 29.33 27.27 -25.82
N GLY A 59 28.62 26.59 -24.94
CA GLY A 59 28.19 27.14 -23.65
C GLY A 59 27.25 26.19 -22.91
N CYS A 60 27.68 24.95 -22.68
CA CYS A 60 26.96 24.05 -21.78
C CYS A 60 27.29 24.47 -20.34
N PRO A 61 26.31 24.90 -19.52
CA PRO A 61 26.57 25.18 -18.11
C PRO A 61 27.02 23.89 -17.43
N GLN A 62 28.25 23.89 -16.94
CA GLN A 62 28.70 22.88 -15.99
C GLN A 62 27.76 22.90 -14.78
N GLY A 63 27.23 21.73 -14.42
CA GLY A 63 26.69 21.50 -13.08
C GLY A 63 25.23 21.07 -12.99
N PHE A 64 24.75 20.14 -13.81
CA PHE A 64 23.72 19.21 -13.31
C PHE A 64 24.45 18.06 -12.61
N MET A 65 24.98 18.34 -11.41
CA MET A 65 25.44 17.26 -10.54
C MET A 65 24.21 16.48 -10.12
N ASP A 66 24.19 15.20 -10.52
CA ASP A 66 23.38 14.17 -9.89
C ASP A 66 23.68 14.19 -8.38
N ARG A 67 22.87 14.95 -7.63
CA ARG A 67 22.91 14.99 -6.18
C ARG A 67 22.40 13.63 -5.71
N ARG A 68 23.31 12.68 -5.53
CA ARG A 68 23.01 11.40 -4.91
C ARG A 68 22.35 11.69 -3.57
N LYS A 69 21.10 11.26 -3.41
CA LYS A 69 20.38 11.32 -2.14
C LYS A 69 21.24 10.69 -1.04
N ALA A 70 21.32 11.34 0.11
CA ALA A 70 22.03 10.84 1.26
C ALA A 70 21.31 9.58 1.79
N LEU A 71 21.95 8.42 1.66
CA LEU A 71 21.43 7.15 2.16
C LEU A 71 21.56 7.09 3.68
N LYS A 72 20.44 6.86 4.37
CA LYS A 72 20.42 6.61 5.81
C LYS A 72 21.04 5.25 6.14
N LYS A 73 21.86 5.19 7.21
CA LYS A 73 22.61 3.99 7.63
C LYS A 73 22.16 3.46 9.00
N ALA A 74 21.88 4.36 9.94
CA ALA A 74 21.46 4.06 11.30
C ALA A 74 19.95 4.30 11.43
N PHE A 75 19.18 3.21 11.33
CA PHE A 75 17.74 3.20 11.58
C PHE A 75 17.45 3.09 13.09
N VAL A 76 16.38 3.74 13.55
CA VAL A 76 15.99 3.77 14.97
C VAL A 76 16.00 2.38 15.61
N ASN A 77 15.45 1.36 14.94
CA ASN A 77 15.38 0.00 15.49
C ASN A 77 16.71 -0.75 15.52
N THR A 78 17.77 -0.26 14.86
CA THR A 78 19.10 -0.89 14.85
C THR A 78 20.10 -0.23 15.79
N ILE A 79 19.79 0.97 16.31
CA ILE A 79 20.67 1.72 17.20
C ILE A 79 20.73 1.03 18.58
N LYS A 80 21.95 0.87 19.11
CA LYS A 80 22.22 0.23 20.41
C LYS A 80 22.83 1.21 21.41
N ALA A 81 22.69 0.92 22.70
CA ALA A 81 23.34 1.68 23.77
C ALA A 81 24.87 1.73 23.57
N GLY A 82 25.46 2.91 23.74
CA GLY A 82 26.88 3.17 23.52
C GLY A 82 27.28 3.47 22.07
N GLN A 83 26.36 3.36 21.11
CA GLN A 83 26.64 3.64 19.70
C GLN A 83 26.71 5.15 19.42
N ALA A 84 27.75 5.57 18.70
CA ALA A 84 27.80 6.89 18.08
C ALA A 84 26.93 6.91 16.82
N VAL A 85 26.09 7.93 16.69
CA VAL A 85 25.17 8.13 15.57
C VAL A 85 25.54 9.42 14.85
N ASP A 86 25.64 9.36 13.53
CA ASP A 86 25.80 10.49 12.61
C ASP A 86 24.92 10.23 11.39
N ASP A 87 23.64 10.58 11.49
CA ASP A 87 22.66 10.22 10.46
C ASP A 87 21.44 11.15 10.43
N LEU A 88 20.60 10.96 9.42
CA LEU A 88 19.40 11.72 9.15
C LEU A 88 18.18 11.17 9.91
N PHE A 89 17.34 12.07 10.40
CA PHE A 89 16.08 11.79 11.08
C PHE A 89 15.05 12.88 10.73
N VAL A 90 13.76 12.57 10.91
CA VAL A 90 12.71 13.60 10.99
C VAL A 90 12.59 14.03 12.46
N ALA A 91 12.72 15.33 12.74
CA ALA A 91 12.47 15.86 14.07
C ALA A 91 10.97 16.09 14.28
N ARG A 92 10.26 15.11 14.82
CA ARG A 92 8.79 15.13 14.97
C ARG A 92 8.32 16.22 15.93
N ASP A 93 9.00 16.37 17.05
CA ASP A 93 8.70 17.38 18.05
C ASP A 93 9.99 17.89 18.72
N LYS A 94 9.89 19.08 19.30
CA LYS A 94 10.91 19.67 20.16
C LYS A 94 10.25 20.39 21.32
N GLN A 95 10.81 20.25 22.52
CA GLN A 95 10.34 20.92 23.72
C GLN A 95 11.54 21.47 24.50
N LEU A 96 11.52 22.78 24.74
CA LEU A 96 12.48 23.44 25.62
C LEU A 96 12.04 23.23 27.05
N ALA A 97 12.94 22.71 27.87
CA ALA A 97 12.72 22.46 29.29
C ALA A 97 13.90 23.02 30.10
N TYR A 98 13.72 23.09 31.43
CA TYR A 98 14.72 23.61 32.35
C TYR A 98 14.99 22.58 33.45
N LYS A 99 16.27 22.36 33.75
CA LYS A 99 16.71 21.56 34.88
C LYS A 99 16.37 22.27 36.19
N LYS A 100 16.47 21.54 37.31
CA LYS A 100 16.26 22.10 38.65
C LYS A 100 17.23 23.23 39.01
N ASP A 101 18.42 23.25 38.38
CA ASP A 101 19.44 24.29 38.52
C ASP A 101 19.21 25.51 37.60
N GLY A 102 18.11 25.52 36.82
CA GLY A 102 17.78 26.58 35.87
C GLY A 102 18.45 26.46 34.50
N ALA A 103 19.33 25.48 34.27
CA ALA A 103 19.96 25.30 32.97
C ALA A 103 18.94 24.75 31.93
N PRO A 104 18.85 25.34 30.73
CA PRO A 104 17.95 24.85 29.70
C PRO A 104 18.44 23.52 29.12
N TYR A 105 17.52 22.68 28.66
CA TYR A 105 17.78 21.49 27.84
C TYR A 105 16.66 21.30 26.82
N LEU A 106 16.97 20.66 25.69
CA LEU A 106 15.98 20.39 24.64
C LEU A 106 15.67 18.89 24.63
N THR A 107 14.40 18.53 24.69
CA THR A 107 13.94 17.18 24.37
C THR A 107 13.33 17.18 22.98
N LEU A 108 13.59 16.13 22.20
CA LEU A 108 13.09 15.97 20.85
C LEU A 108 12.75 14.51 20.56
N SER A 109 11.83 14.31 19.62
CA SER A 109 11.47 13.00 19.07
C SER A 109 12.03 12.86 17.66
N LEU A 110 12.91 11.89 17.45
CA LEU A 110 13.51 11.57 16.16
C LEU A 110 12.81 10.37 15.55
N VAL A 111 12.38 10.49 14.30
CA VAL A 111 11.58 9.46 13.62
C VAL A 111 12.24 9.08 12.31
N ASP A 112 12.13 7.79 11.99
CA ASP A 112 12.33 7.24 10.65
C ASP A 112 11.35 6.10 10.39
N ARG A 113 11.45 5.42 9.24
CA ARG A 113 10.52 4.33 8.86
C ARG A 113 10.50 3.16 9.85
N SER A 114 11.55 3.01 10.66
CA SER A 114 11.74 1.88 11.56
C SER A 114 11.25 2.16 12.99
N GLY A 115 10.98 3.42 13.34
CA GLY A 115 10.44 3.76 14.65
C GLY A 115 10.68 5.20 15.10
N ASN A 116 10.50 5.40 16.40
CA ASN A 116 10.67 6.68 17.07
C ASN A 116 11.69 6.52 18.22
N MET A 117 12.64 7.45 18.31
CA MET A 117 13.63 7.54 19.37
C MET A 117 13.56 8.88 20.08
N LYS A 118 13.59 8.87 21.42
CA LYS A 118 13.76 10.08 22.22
C LYS A 118 15.18 10.60 22.08
N ALA A 119 15.34 11.90 22.02
CA ALA A 119 16.62 12.56 21.98
C ALA A 119 16.66 13.76 22.94
N VAL A 120 17.85 14.05 23.47
CA VAL A 120 18.07 15.14 24.40
C VAL A 120 19.34 15.92 24.04
N ALA A 121 19.24 17.24 23.97
CA ALA A 121 20.39 18.14 23.84
C ALA A 121 20.59 18.88 25.16
N TRP A 122 21.75 18.63 25.79
CA TRP A 122 22.13 19.31 27.04
C TRP A 122 22.92 20.59 26.78
N ASP A 123 23.70 20.62 25.71
CA ASP A 123 24.58 21.72 25.33
C ASP A 123 24.04 22.42 24.08
N ASN A 124 24.45 23.67 23.84
CA ASN A 124 24.08 24.45 22.64
C ASN A 124 22.56 24.56 22.39
N VAL A 125 21.76 24.48 23.45
CA VAL A 125 20.29 24.36 23.39
C VAL A 125 19.63 25.44 22.54
N GLN A 126 20.03 26.70 22.71
CA GLN A 126 19.45 27.80 21.93
C GLN A 126 19.83 27.73 20.44
N ALA A 127 21.06 27.35 20.12
CA ALA A 127 21.51 27.22 18.73
C ALA A 127 20.78 26.06 18.04
N ILE A 128 20.71 24.89 18.68
CA ILE A 128 20.00 23.72 18.18
C ILE A 128 18.51 24.02 18.02
N SER A 129 17.88 24.64 19.03
CA SER A 129 16.45 24.97 18.98
C SER A 129 16.10 25.94 17.83
N LYS A 130 17.00 26.84 17.46
CA LYS A 130 16.81 27.77 16.34
C LYS A 130 17.15 27.17 14.97
N ALA A 131 17.93 26.09 14.91
CA ALA A 131 18.43 25.51 13.67
C ALA A 131 17.36 24.76 12.85
N PHE A 132 16.28 24.30 13.48
CA PHE A 132 15.23 23.49 12.83
C PHE A 132 13.85 23.73 13.45
N SER A 133 12.80 23.31 12.75
CA SER A 133 11.41 23.26 13.21
C SER A 133 10.89 21.83 13.29
N ALA A 134 9.83 21.60 14.06
CA ALA A 134 9.16 20.30 14.06
C ALA A 134 8.68 19.96 12.65
N GLY A 135 8.96 18.74 12.19
CA GLY A 135 8.72 18.28 10.83
C GLY A 135 9.90 18.45 9.88
N ASP A 136 11.02 19.08 10.29
CA ASP A 136 12.21 19.17 9.44
C ASP A 136 13.01 17.87 9.42
N TYR A 137 13.65 17.60 8.28
CA TYR A 137 14.77 16.67 8.20
C TYR A 137 15.98 17.27 8.90
N VAL A 138 16.60 16.48 9.78
CA VAL A 138 17.76 16.89 10.57
C VAL A 138 18.86 15.84 10.50
N LYS A 139 20.10 16.28 10.32
CA LYS A 139 21.28 15.45 10.53
C LYS A 139 21.73 15.58 11.97
N VAL A 140 21.78 14.44 12.67
CA VAL A 140 22.04 14.39 14.11
C VAL A 140 23.34 13.64 14.37
N ARG A 141 24.24 14.30 15.11
CA ARG A 141 25.45 13.71 15.67
C ARG A 141 25.33 13.59 17.17
N GLY A 142 25.48 12.38 17.70
CA GLY A 142 25.26 12.11 19.12
C GLY A 142 25.62 10.68 19.53
N ASN A 143 25.35 10.35 20.79
CA ASN A 143 25.57 9.01 21.34
C ASN A 143 24.27 8.45 21.90
N ALA A 144 23.95 7.21 21.56
CA ALA A 144 22.81 6.50 22.13
C ALA A 144 23.16 6.05 23.56
N VAL A 145 22.33 6.43 24.52
CA VAL A 145 22.52 6.14 25.94
C VAL A 145 21.23 5.56 26.50
N GLU A 146 21.35 4.54 27.34
CA GLU A 146 20.22 3.99 28.07
C GLU A 146 19.97 4.80 29.35
N TYR A 147 18.75 5.27 29.53
CA TYR A 147 18.32 6.02 30.71
C TYR A 147 16.97 5.51 31.19
N ARG A 148 16.93 4.94 32.40
CA ARG A 148 15.73 4.32 32.98
C ARG A 148 15.11 3.29 32.02
N ASP A 149 15.93 2.35 31.57
CA ASP A 149 15.55 1.26 30.65
C ASP A 149 14.97 1.74 29.31
N THR A 150 15.21 3.01 28.96
CA THR A 150 14.80 3.61 27.69
C THR A 150 16.03 4.11 26.96
N LEU A 151 16.20 3.65 25.72
CA LEU A 151 17.24 4.18 24.83
C LEU A 151 16.90 5.61 24.41
N GLN A 152 17.84 6.53 24.57
CA GLN A 152 17.73 7.91 24.12
C GLN A 152 19.02 8.40 23.45
N LEU A 153 18.90 9.27 22.46
CA LEU A 153 20.05 9.86 21.78
C LEU A 153 20.47 11.17 22.46
N VAL A 154 21.69 11.22 22.99
CA VAL A 154 22.28 12.47 23.49
C VAL A 154 22.89 13.22 22.32
N VAL A 155 22.24 14.32 21.94
CA VAL A 155 22.60 15.16 20.79
C VAL A 155 23.78 16.05 21.13
N ARG A 156 24.84 15.96 20.33
CA ARG A 156 26.01 16.85 20.38
C ARG A 156 25.94 17.95 19.34
N HIS A 157 25.43 17.60 18.16
CA HIS A 157 25.26 18.54 17.06
C HIS A 157 24.05 18.15 16.22
N LEU A 158 23.32 19.15 15.76
CA LEU A 158 22.13 18.98 14.94
C LEU A 158 22.06 20.13 13.94
N GLU A 159 21.85 19.80 12.67
CA GLU A 159 21.65 20.75 11.59
C GLU A 159 20.46 20.31 10.72
N ARG A 160 19.76 21.28 10.13
CA ARG A 160 18.67 21.00 9.18
C ARG A 160 19.27 20.48 7.87
N SER A 161 18.62 19.48 7.29
CA SER A 161 18.94 18.93 5.97
C SER A 161 17.91 19.38 4.93
N ASP A 162 18.36 19.53 3.69
CA ASP A 162 17.49 19.88 2.56
C ASP A 162 16.65 18.64 2.17
N PRO A 163 15.30 18.74 2.14
CA PRO A 163 14.43 17.65 1.66
C PRO A 163 14.82 17.10 0.28
N ALA A 164 15.40 17.93 -0.60
CA ALA A 164 15.83 17.49 -1.94
C ALA A 164 16.97 16.46 -1.91
N GLU A 165 17.72 16.38 -0.80
CA GLU A 165 18.84 15.47 -0.62
C GLU A 165 18.46 14.18 0.10
N VAL A 166 17.18 14.03 0.45
CA VAL A 166 16.68 12.93 1.29
C VAL A 166 15.81 11.97 0.47
N ASP A 167 15.94 10.67 0.74
CA ASP A 167 14.96 9.69 0.28
C ASP A 167 13.83 9.54 1.31
N VAL A 168 12.62 9.99 0.97
CA VAL A 168 11.43 9.93 1.83
C VAL A 168 11.14 8.49 2.29
N ARG A 169 11.50 7.49 1.49
CA ARG A 169 11.32 6.06 1.81
C ARG A 169 12.11 5.62 3.04
N ASP A 170 13.16 6.35 3.43
CA ASP A 170 13.91 6.07 4.66
C ASP A 170 13.16 6.51 5.94
N PHE A 171 12.15 7.39 5.80
CA PHE A 171 11.47 8.05 6.93
C PHE A 171 10.00 7.68 7.07
N LEU A 172 9.39 7.22 5.98
CA LEU A 172 8.00 6.76 5.97
C LEU A 172 7.90 5.25 5.75
N PRO A 173 6.89 4.59 6.34
CA PRO A 173 6.52 3.25 5.92
C PRO A 173 6.31 3.22 4.40
N ALA A 174 6.82 2.17 3.76
CA ALA A 174 6.68 1.93 2.32
C ALA A 174 6.32 0.46 2.10
N THR A 175 5.71 0.16 0.95
CA THR A 175 5.47 -1.23 0.54
C THR A 175 6.78 -2.02 0.47
N GLU A 176 6.73 -3.29 0.87
CA GLU A 176 7.85 -4.23 0.72
C GLU A 176 7.89 -4.85 -0.69
N ARG A 177 6.83 -4.66 -1.48
CA ARG A 177 6.72 -5.19 -2.84
C ARG A 177 7.44 -4.29 -3.84
N ASP A 178 7.91 -4.91 -4.91
CA ASP A 178 8.52 -4.17 -6.03
C ASP A 178 7.45 -3.32 -6.74
N VAL A 179 7.57 -2.00 -6.61
CA VAL A 179 6.62 -1.02 -7.16
C VAL A 179 6.55 -1.07 -8.69
N ASP A 180 7.67 -1.31 -9.36
CA ASP A 180 7.71 -1.35 -10.82
C ASP A 180 7.04 -2.63 -11.33
N GLN A 181 7.27 -3.77 -10.68
CA GLN A 181 6.58 -5.02 -11.00
C GLN A 181 5.06 -4.94 -10.72
N MET A 182 4.66 -4.27 -9.64
CA MET A 182 3.24 -4.04 -9.34
C MET A 182 2.58 -3.20 -10.42
N LEU A 183 3.23 -2.12 -10.85
CA LEU A 183 2.72 -1.26 -11.92
C LEU A 183 2.63 -2.01 -13.25
N GLU A 184 3.69 -2.74 -13.62
CA GLU A 184 3.71 -3.56 -14.82
C GLU A 184 2.55 -4.57 -14.81
N ARG A 185 2.34 -5.26 -13.68
CA ARG A 185 1.25 -6.20 -13.54
C ARG A 185 -0.13 -5.54 -13.67
N LEU A 186 -0.31 -4.36 -13.08
CA LEU A 186 -1.56 -3.61 -13.19
C LEU A 186 -1.83 -3.17 -14.64
N ILE A 187 -0.79 -2.70 -15.35
CA ILE A 187 -0.90 -2.34 -16.77
C ILE A 187 -1.27 -3.56 -17.62
N GLN A 188 -0.63 -4.71 -17.39
CA GLN A 188 -0.98 -5.96 -18.10
C GLN A 188 -2.45 -6.35 -17.87
N ILE A 189 -2.97 -6.18 -16.65
CA ILE A 189 -4.38 -6.41 -16.35
C ILE A 189 -5.26 -5.39 -17.08
N SER A 190 -4.88 -4.10 -17.09
CA SER A 190 -5.65 -3.06 -17.80
C SER A 190 -5.76 -3.32 -19.31
N GLN A 191 -4.77 -3.98 -19.91
CA GLN A 191 -4.75 -4.35 -21.32
C GLN A 191 -5.70 -5.51 -21.68
N THR A 192 -6.31 -6.18 -20.70
CA THR A 192 -7.35 -7.19 -20.96
C THR A 192 -8.73 -6.58 -21.17
N VAL A 193 -8.89 -5.25 -21.00
CA VAL A 193 -10.13 -4.53 -21.25
C VAL A 193 -10.38 -4.47 -22.76
N GLU A 194 -11.49 -5.07 -23.20
CA GLU A 194 -11.86 -5.19 -24.63
C GLU A 194 -12.60 -3.94 -25.14
N ASN A 195 -13.36 -3.25 -24.28
CA ASN A 195 -14.04 -2.01 -24.62
C ASN A 195 -13.03 -0.91 -24.99
N GLU A 196 -13.06 -0.49 -26.26
CA GLU A 196 -12.08 0.46 -26.81
C GLU A 196 -12.06 1.82 -26.08
N HIS A 197 -13.21 2.32 -25.60
CA HIS A 197 -13.25 3.60 -24.89
C HIS A 197 -12.59 3.48 -23.51
N LEU A 198 -12.90 2.41 -22.76
CA LEU A 198 -12.32 2.15 -21.45
C LEU A 198 -10.81 1.84 -21.54
N SER A 199 -10.41 1.03 -22.52
CA SER A 199 -9.01 0.70 -22.79
C SER A 199 -8.19 1.96 -23.10
N ARG A 200 -8.69 2.84 -24.00
CA ARG A 200 -8.04 4.14 -24.28
C ARG A 200 -7.98 5.04 -23.05
N LEU A 201 -9.00 5.04 -22.19
CA LEU A 201 -9.00 5.83 -20.96
C LEU A 201 -7.92 5.39 -19.98
N LEU A 202 -7.80 4.07 -19.73
CA LEU A 202 -6.76 3.51 -18.87
C LEU A 202 -5.37 3.78 -19.44
N ALA A 203 -5.16 3.55 -20.73
CA ALA A 203 -3.90 3.86 -21.41
C ALA A 203 -3.52 5.34 -21.25
N ALA A 204 -4.47 6.26 -21.43
CA ALA A 204 -4.22 7.69 -21.30
C ALA A 204 -3.84 8.12 -19.87
N PHE A 205 -4.26 7.39 -18.83
CA PHE A 205 -3.73 7.59 -17.47
C PHE A 205 -2.32 7.03 -17.31
N PHE A 206 -2.05 5.81 -17.77
CA PHE A 206 -0.74 5.17 -17.60
C PHE A 206 0.37 5.76 -18.50
N GLU A 207 0.02 6.44 -19.59
CA GLU A 207 0.97 7.19 -20.43
C GLU A 207 1.39 8.53 -19.81
N ASP A 208 0.62 9.05 -18.84
CA ASP A 208 0.94 10.27 -18.12
C ASP A 208 1.99 9.99 -17.03
N LYS A 209 3.25 10.31 -17.36
CA LYS A 209 4.39 10.11 -16.45
C LYS A 209 4.23 10.83 -15.12
N ALA A 210 3.62 12.03 -15.10
CA ALA A 210 3.46 12.77 -13.86
C ALA A 210 2.45 12.10 -12.94
N PHE A 211 1.33 11.62 -13.50
CA PHE A 211 0.37 10.80 -12.78
C PHE A 211 1.00 9.50 -12.26
N VAL A 212 1.71 8.76 -13.11
CA VAL A 212 2.31 7.47 -12.74
C VAL A 212 3.29 7.61 -11.57
N GLU A 213 4.13 8.63 -11.53
CA GLU A 213 5.06 8.83 -10.42
C GLU A 213 4.33 9.13 -9.09
N LEU A 214 3.25 9.91 -9.14
CA LEU A 214 2.41 10.12 -7.96
C LEU A 214 1.70 8.83 -7.55
N PHE A 215 1.14 8.09 -8.50
CA PHE A 215 0.41 6.85 -8.25
C PHE A 215 1.28 5.76 -7.63
N LYS A 216 2.55 5.64 -8.06
CA LYS A 216 3.56 4.72 -7.51
C LYS A 216 3.95 5.03 -6.07
N THR A 217 3.79 6.28 -5.63
CA THR A 217 4.29 6.74 -4.32
C THR A 217 3.19 7.03 -3.31
N ALA A 218 1.99 7.38 -3.78
CA ALA A 218 0.88 7.76 -2.91
C ALA A 218 0.49 6.63 -1.94
N PRO A 219 0.17 6.97 -0.68
CA PRO A 219 -0.47 6.05 0.24
C PRO A 219 -1.95 5.87 -0.11
N ALA A 220 -2.55 4.74 0.28
CA ALA A 220 -4.00 4.56 0.11
C ALA A 220 -4.79 5.14 1.29
N ALA A 221 -4.14 5.44 2.41
CA ALA A 221 -4.79 5.98 3.59
C ALA A 221 -3.82 6.72 4.52
N LYS A 222 -4.38 7.51 5.44
CA LYS A 222 -3.57 8.20 6.46
C LYS A 222 -3.10 7.30 7.61
N LYS A 223 -3.96 6.38 8.07
CA LYS A 223 -3.70 5.57 9.29
C LYS A 223 -4.14 4.11 9.19
N MET A 224 -5.04 3.76 8.30
CA MET A 224 -5.72 2.46 8.26
C MET A 224 -5.57 1.85 6.88
N HIS A 225 -5.00 0.64 6.77
CA HIS A 225 -4.87 -0.16 5.53
C HIS A 225 -4.07 0.55 4.43
N HIS A 226 -2.92 0.00 4.06
CA HIS A 226 -2.07 0.59 3.02
C HIS A 226 -1.64 2.05 3.30
N ALA A 227 -1.49 2.41 4.58
CA ALA A 227 -1.04 3.73 5.04
C ALA A 227 0.49 3.88 4.97
N TYR A 228 1.03 3.65 3.77
CA TYR A 228 2.46 3.64 3.47
C TYR A 228 2.69 4.02 2.01
N LEU A 229 3.90 4.49 1.69
CA LEU A 229 4.30 4.85 0.33
C LEU A 229 4.16 3.65 -0.62
N GLY A 230 3.48 3.87 -1.75
CA GLY A 230 3.12 2.82 -2.72
C GLY A 230 1.87 2.01 -2.33
N GLY A 231 1.22 2.35 -1.22
CA GLY A 231 0.02 1.67 -0.76
C GLY A 231 -1.17 1.81 -1.71
N LEU A 232 -1.31 2.95 -2.41
CA LEU A 232 -2.39 3.15 -3.37
C LEU A 232 -2.28 2.15 -4.54
N LEU A 233 -1.11 2.06 -5.17
CA LEU A 233 -0.86 1.11 -6.26
C LEU A 233 -1.07 -0.34 -5.80
N GLU A 234 -0.59 -0.68 -4.60
CA GLU A 234 -0.75 -2.03 -4.05
C GLU A 234 -2.22 -2.39 -3.85
N HIS A 235 -3.00 -1.48 -3.26
CA HIS A 235 -4.43 -1.63 -3.08
C HIS A 235 -5.16 -1.76 -4.42
N THR A 236 -4.92 -0.84 -5.37
CA THR A 236 -5.55 -0.90 -6.70
C THR A 236 -5.24 -2.20 -7.43
N LEU A 237 -4.00 -2.70 -7.33
CA LEU A 237 -3.63 -4.01 -7.89
C LEU A 237 -4.37 -5.16 -7.20
N SER A 238 -4.54 -5.11 -5.87
CA SER A 238 -5.33 -6.10 -5.13
C SER A 238 -6.78 -6.14 -5.63
N ILE A 239 -7.43 -4.98 -5.79
CA ILE A 239 -8.78 -4.86 -6.33
C ILE A 239 -8.87 -5.44 -7.75
N ALA A 240 -7.93 -5.10 -8.64
CA ALA A 240 -7.90 -5.64 -9.99
C ALA A 240 -7.79 -7.18 -10.01
N LEU A 241 -6.96 -7.76 -9.15
CA LEU A 241 -6.81 -9.21 -9.00
C LEU A 241 -8.08 -9.87 -8.43
N LEU A 242 -8.71 -9.25 -7.43
CA LEU A 242 -9.98 -9.72 -6.87
C LEU A 242 -11.09 -9.71 -7.92
N ILE A 243 -11.18 -8.64 -8.73
CA ILE A 243 -12.11 -8.56 -9.86
C ILE A 243 -11.86 -9.72 -10.84
N GLN A 244 -10.61 -9.98 -11.23
CA GLN A 244 -10.30 -11.12 -12.11
C GLN A 244 -10.72 -12.47 -11.52
N ALA A 245 -10.59 -12.65 -10.21
CA ALA A 245 -10.97 -13.87 -9.52
C ALA A 245 -12.50 -14.10 -9.48
N ILE A 246 -13.29 -13.04 -9.35
CA ILE A 246 -14.75 -13.15 -9.15
C ILE A 246 -15.60 -12.83 -10.38
N ALA A 247 -15.06 -12.12 -11.38
CA ALA A 247 -15.84 -11.62 -12.51
C ALA A 247 -16.53 -12.72 -13.34
N GLY A 248 -16.01 -13.95 -13.32
CA GLY A 248 -16.62 -15.11 -13.99
C GLY A 248 -17.77 -15.76 -13.22
N HIS A 249 -17.97 -15.42 -11.95
CA HIS A 249 -18.94 -16.11 -11.08
C HIS A 249 -20.38 -15.65 -11.31
N TYR A 250 -20.57 -14.35 -11.55
CA TYR A 250 -21.90 -13.75 -11.72
C TYR A 250 -22.18 -13.44 -13.19
N LYS A 251 -23.44 -13.62 -13.60
CA LYS A 251 -23.92 -13.25 -14.95
C LYS A 251 -24.38 -11.80 -14.98
N GLY A 252 -24.29 -11.18 -16.16
CA GLY A 252 -24.81 -9.82 -16.38
C GLY A 252 -23.95 -8.69 -15.82
N ILE A 253 -22.67 -8.97 -15.53
CA ILE A 253 -21.68 -7.96 -15.15
C ILE A 253 -20.91 -7.53 -16.39
N ASP A 254 -20.77 -6.22 -16.57
CA ASP A 254 -19.76 -5.65 -17.47
C ASP A 254 -18.38 -5.70 -16.80
N LYS A 255 -17.55 -6.67 -17.20
CA LYS A 255 -16.23 -6.90 -16.61
C LYS A 255 -15.26 -5.76 -16.90
N ASP A 256 -15.35 -5.17 -18.07
CA ASP A 256 -14.46 -4.09 -18.51
C ASP A 256 -14.76 -2.82 -17.73
N LEU A 257 -16.05 -2.51 -17.55
CA LEU A 257 -16.50 -1.43 -16.69
C LEU A 257 -16.09 -1.67 -15.23
N LEU A 258 -16.32 -2.87 -14.69
CA LEU A 258 -15.94 -3.21 -13.33
C LEU A 258 -14.44 -3.05 -13.10
N LEU A 259 -13.62 -3.59 -14.01
CA LEU A 259 -12.16 -3.51 -13.92
C LEU A 259 -11.68 -2.06 -14.05
N THR A 260 -12.22 -1.30 -15.01
CA THR A 260 -11.85 0.11 -15.21
C THR A 260 -12.24 0.95 -14.00
N GLY A 261 -13.45 0.79 -13.49
CA GLY A 261 -13.90 1.44 -12.27
C GLY A 261 -13.04 1.06 -11.07
N GLY A 262 -12.68 -0.23 -10.93
CA GLY A 262 -11.79 -0.70 -9.87
C GLY A 262 -10.37 -0.14 -9.94
N ILE A 263 -9.81 0.04 -11.14
CA ILE A 263 -8.51 0.70 -11.31
C ILE A 263 -8.60 2.19 -10.97
N LEU A 264 -9.71 2.84 -11.29
CA LEU A 264 -9.87 4.29 -11.19
C LEU A 264 -10.54 4.78 -9.91
N HIS A 265 -11.11 3.91 -9.06
CA HIS A 265 -12.00 4.32 -7.97
C HIS A 265 -11.36 5.29 -6.98
N ASP A 266 -10.06 5.10 -6.72
CA ASP A 266 -9.30 5.79 -5.68
C ASP A 266 -8.23 6.76 -6.23
N ILE A 267 -8.25 7.05 -7.54
CA ILE A 267 -7.18 7.83 -8.20
C ILE A 267 -6.98 9.22 -7.61
N GLY A 268 -8.01 9.80 -6.98
CA GLY A 268 -7.89 11.10 -6.31
C GLY A 268 -6.93 11.10 -5.12
N LYS A 269 -6.58 9.94 -4.57
CA LYS A 269 -5.64 9.81 -3.44
C LYS A 269 -4.24 10.32 -3.75
N VAL A 270 -3.87 10.38 -5.05
CA VAL A 270 -2.60 10.98 -5.48
C VAL A 270 -2.47 12.46 -5.15
N HIS A 271 -3.60 13.14 -4.88
CA HIS A 271 -3.62 14.54 -4.43
C HIS A 271 -4.28 14.73 -3.05
N GLU A 272 -4.85 13.69 -2.45
CA GLU A 272 -5.49 13.76 -1.13
C GLU A 272 -4.47 13.90 0.01
N PHE A 273 -3.30 13.27 -0.13
CA PHE A 273 -2.30 13.21 0.93
C PHE A 273 -1.06 14.06 0.63
N SER A 274 -0.48 14.62 1.70
CA SER A 274 0.87 15.16 1.75
C SER A 274 1.73 14.23 2.61
N TYR A 275 2.91 13.87 2.15
CA TYR A 275 3.74 12.86 2.81
C TYR A 275 5.24 13.18 2.73
N GLU A 276 5.60 14.43 3.03
CA GLU A 276 7.01 14.80 3.10
C GLU A 276 7.70 14.16 4.29
N THR A 277 7.15 14.25 5.51
CA THR A 277 7.77 13.70 6.73
C THR A 277 6.86 12.82 7.57
N HIS A 278 5.56 12.87 7.30
CA HIS A 278 4.52 11.99 7.81
C HIS A 278 3.33 12.06 6.86
N ILE A 279 2.52 11.02 6.81
CA ILE A 279 1.30 11.03 6.00
C ILE A 279 0.25 11.90 6.70
N ASP A 280 -0.17 12.97 6.04
CA ASP A 280 -1.29 13.82 6.43
C ASP A 280 -2.12 14.20 5.20
N TYR A 281 -3.26 14.84 5.41
CA TYR A 281 -4.08 15.37 4.32
C TYR A 281 -3.47 16.65 3.76
N SER A 282 -3.45 16.75 2.43
CA SER A 282 -3.21 18.02 1.73
C SER A 282 -4.41 18.96 1.93
N ASP A 283 -4.25 20.24 1.57
CA ASP A 283 -5.38 21.19 1.58
C ASP A 283 -6.52 20.71 0.67
N ALA A 284 -6.18 20.18 -0.51
CA ALA A 284 -7.17 19.60 -1.43
C ALA A 284 -7.86 18.37 -0.80
N GLY A 285 -7.11 17.49 -0.12
CA GLY A 285 -7.68 16.34 0.57
C GLY A 285 -8.63 16.72 1.70
N ARG A 286 -8.30 17.77 2.48
CA ARG A 286 -9.17 18.29 3.55
C ARG A 286 -10.42 18.98 3.03
N LEU A 287 -10.31 19.73 1.94
CA LEU A 287 -11.41 20.53 1.39
C LEU A 287 -12.33 19.72 0.47
N LEU A 288 -11.77 18.80 -0.32
CA LEU A 288 -12.48 18.12 -1.40
C LEU A 288 -12.61 16.62 -1.22
N ASN A 289 -11.65 15.94 -0.56
CA ASN A 289 -11.47 14.48 -0.53
C ASN A 289 -11.13 13.81 -1.88
N HIS A 290 -10.64 12.57 -1.84
CA HIS A 290 -10.25 11.82 -3.04
C HIS A 290 -11.40 11.51 -4.01
N ILE A 291 -12.66 11.43 -3.57
CA ILE A 291 -13.80 11.13 -4.45
C ILE A 291 -14.01 12.30 -5.43
N VAL A 292 -14.08 13.53 -4.90
CA VAL A 292 -14.28 14.73 -5.73
C VAL A 292 -13.08 14.94 -6.65
N ILE A 293 -11.87 14.83 -6.10
CA ILE A 293 -10.63 14.93 -6.88
C ILE A 293 -10.60 13.86 -7.99
N GLY A 294 -10.97 12.62 -7.68
CA GLY A 294 -10.99 11.52 -8.63
C GLY A 294 -11.97 11.74 -9.77
N VAL A 295 -13.16 12.28 -9.49
CA VAL A 295 -14.14 12.68 -10.51
C VAL A 295 -13.59 13.80 -11.40
N GLU A 296 -12.93 14.81 -10.83
CA GLU A 296 -12.29 15.87 -11.63
C GLU A 296 -11.17 15.34 -12.53
N MET A 297 -10.34 14.43 -12.01
CA MET A 297 -9.28 13.79 -12.78
C MET A 297 -9.84 12.96 -13.93
N LEU A 298 -10.89 12.17 -13.66
CA LEU A 298 -11.60 11.39 -14.67
C LEU A 298 -12.17 12.29 -15.76
N GLU A 299 -12.86 13.38 -15.40
CA GLU A 299 -13.45 14.31 -16.36
C GLU A 299 -12.40 14.98 -17.23
N LYS A 300 -11.31 15.47 -16.62
CA LYS A 300 -10.19 16.08 -17.34
C LYS A 300 -9.59 15.09 -18.34
N ARG A 301 -9.43 13.82 -17.95
CA ARG A 301 -8.89 12.80 -18.86
C ARG A 301 -9.86 12.46 -19.98
N ILE A 302 -11.14 12.26 -19.69
CA ILE A 302 -12.18 12.00 -20.70
C ILE A 302 -12.24 13.12 -21.74
N ALA A 303 -12.10 14.39 -21.33
CA ALA A 303 -12.09 15.53 -22.24
C ALA A 303 -10.93 15.52 -23.26
N THR A 304 -9.85 14.76 -23.01
CA THR A 304 -8.75 14.57 -23.97
C THR A 304 -9.02 13.48 -25.00
N LEU A 305 -10.07 12.68 -24.81
CA LEU A 305 -10.41 11.55 -25.66
C LEU A 305 -11.57 11.92 -26.59
N ASN A 306 -11.34 11.81 -27.90
CA ASN A 306 -12.38 12.04 -28.88
C ASN A 306 -13.50 10.99 -28.74
N ASP A 307 -14.75 11.48 -28.81
CA ASP A 307 -15.97 10.69 -28.87
C ASP A 307 -16.16 9.69 -27.72
N PHE A 308 -15.78 10.05 -26.49
CA PHE A 308 -16.06 9.21 -25.32
C PHE A 308 -17.57 9.17 -25.00
N PRO A 309 -18.20 7.98 -24.87
CA PRO A 309 -19.65 7.89 -24.65
C PRO A 309 -20.07 8.52 -23.32
N LYS A 310 -21.03 9.45 -23.37
CA LYS A 310 -21.49 10.20 -22.20
C LYS A 310 -22.08 9.29 -21.11
N ASP A 311 -22.84 8.27 -21.50
CA ASP A 311 -23.44 7.33 -20.56
C ASP A 311 -22.37 6.50 -19.84
N LEU A 312 -21.34 6.07 -20.57
CA LEU A 312 -20.22 5.34 -19.99
C LEU A 312 -19.43 6.21 -19.00
N ALA A 313 -19.21 7.48 -19.34
CA ALA A 313 -18.57 8.45 -18.44
C ALA A 313 -19.39 8.66 -17.16
N LEU A 314 -20.72 8.75 -17.29
CA LEU A 314 -21.64 8.91 -16.16
C LEU A 314 -21.56 7.70 -15.21
N VAL A 315 -21.54 6.48 -15.75
CA VAL A 315 -21.46 5.26 -14.94
C VAL A 315 -20.09 5.13 -14.25
N LEU A 316 -18.98 5.46 -14.92
CA LEU A 316 -17.66 5.49 -14.29
C LEU A 316 -17.60 6.51 -13.14
N LYS A 317 -18.15 7.71 -13.32
CA LYS A 317 -18.28 8.69 -12.24
C LYS A 317 -19.10 8.13 -11.09
N HIS A 318 -20.21 7.43 -11.38
CA HIS A 318 -21.02 6.78 -10.35
C HIS A 318 -20.23 5.71 -9.59
N MET A 319 -19.38 4.92 -10.25
CA MET A 319 -18.50 3.97 -9.58
C MET A 319 -17.54 4.66 -8.61
N ILE A 320 -16.88 5.76 -9.02
CA ILE A 320 -16.02 6.56 -8.13
C ILE A 320 -16.83 7.18 -6.99
N VAL A 321 -18.01 7.75 -7.26
CA VAL A 321 -18.82 8.42 -6.24
C VAL A 321 -19.40 7.44 -5.20
N SER A 322 -19.59 6.17 -5.56
CA SER A 322 -20.31 5.23 -4.70
C SER A 322 -19.48 4.13 -4.07
N HIS A 323 -18.16 4.07 -4.31
CA HIS A 323 -17.34 2.92 -3.91
C HIS A 323 -17.25 2.70 -2.39
N HIS A 324 -17.40 3.70 -1.53
CA HIS A 324 -17.51 3.48 -0.06
C HIS A 324 -18.89 2.95 0.39
N GLY A 325 -19.81 2.67 -0.54
CA GLY A 325 -21.07 1.96 -0.27
C GLY A 325 -22.19 2.81 0.30
N THR A 326 -22.03 3.42 1.47
CA THR A 326 -23.11 4.20 2.10
C THR A 326 -22.66 5.61 2.46
N ARG A 327 -23.62 6.50 2.69
CA ARG A 327 -23.34 7.88 3.13
C ARG A 327 -22.64 7.92 4.49
N ASP A 328 -22.92 6.95 5.36
CA ASP A 328 -22.27 6.82 6.66
C ASP A 328 -20.77 6.48 6.54
N PHE A 329 -20.39 5.84 5.43
CA PHE A 329 -18.99 5.53 5.09
C PHE A 329 -18.34 6.57 4.15
N GLY A 330 -19.03 7.68 3.85
CA GLY A 330 -18.46 8.80 3.11
C GLY A 330 -18.78 8.87 1.62
N SER A 331 -19.48 7.88 1.04
CA SER A 331 -19.96 7.96 -0.34
C SER A 331 -21.06 9.03 -0.47
N PRO A 332 -20.99 9.99 -1.40
CA PRO A 332 -22.12 10.89 -1.66
C PRO A 332 -23.42 10.15 -2.04
N GLU A 333 -23.29 9.03 -2.75
CA GLU A 333 -24.41 8.21 -3.22
C GLU A 333 -24.12 6.71 -3.05
N PRO A 334 -25.11 5.86 -2.72
CA PRO A 334 -24.88 4.42 -2.67
C PRO A 334 -24.72 3.82 -4.07
N PRO A 335 -24.10 2.62 -4.19
CA PRO A 335 -24.01 1.87 -5.44
C PRO A 335 -25.39 1.61 -6.06
N LYS A 336 -25.51 1.83 -7.37
CA LYS A 336 -26.77 1.69 -8.14
C LYS A 336 -26.63 0.79 -9.37
N THR A 337 -25.44 0.21 -9.57
CA THR A 337 -25.17 -0.78 -10.61
C THR A 337 -24.55 -2.02 -9.96
N LEU A 338 -24.60 -3.16 -10.65
CA LEU A 338 -23.99 -4.40 -10.15
C LEU A 338 -22.48 -4.22 -9.98
N GLU A 339 -21.84 -3.56 -10.94
CA GLU A 339 -20.41 -3.27 -10.95
C GLU A 339 -20.02 -2.39 -9.76
N ALA A 340 -20.75 -1.30 -9.51
CA ALA A 340 -20.49 -0.42 -8.37
C ALA A 340 -20.71 -1.14 -7.02
N MET A 341 -21.72 -2.00 -6.94
CA MET A 341 -22.00 -2.77 -5.72
C MET A 341 -20.88 -3.76 -5.44
N ILE A 342 -20.41 -4.46 -6.47
CA ILE A 342 -19.30 -5.40 -6.35
C ILE A 342 -18.01 -4.68 -5.99
N LEU A 343 -17.70 -3.57 -6.66
CA LEU A 343 -16.52 -2.76 -6.36
C LEU A 343 -16.50 -2.33 -4.88
N ASN A 344 -17.61 -1.81 -4.36
CA ASN A 344 -17.72 -1.47 -2.93
C ASN A 344 -17.39 -2.64 -2.01
N TYR A 345 -17.95 -3.82 -2.26
CA TYR A 345 -17.66 -4.98 -1.41
C TYR A 345 -16.24 -5.50 -1.55
N LEU A 346 -15.62 -5.37 -2.73
CA LEU A 346 -14.23 -5.75 -2.93
C LEU A 346 -13.28 -4.77 -2.23
N ASP A 347 -13.56 -3.47 -2.30
CA ASP A 347 -12.82 -2.44 -1.58
C ASP A 347 -12.90 -2.65 -0.06
N GLU A 348 -14.11 -2.84 0.46
CA GLU A 348 -14.33 -3.12 1.88
C GLU A 348 -13.66 -4.43 2.34
N LEU A 349 -13.67 -5.47 1.50
CA LEU A 349 -13.00 -6.74 1.77
C LEU A 349 -11.49 -6.57 1.86
N ASP A 350 -10.88 -5.92 0.87
CA ASP A 350 -9.43 -5.71 0.80
C ASP A 350 -8.95 -4.89 2.00
N ALA A 351 -9.62 -3.77 2.30
CA ALA A 351 -9.34 -2.97 3.47
C ALA A 351 -9.40 -3.83 4.74
N LYS A 352 -10.53 -4.48 5.03
CA LYS A 352 -10.69 -5.27 6.25
C LYS A 352 -9.64 -6.38 6.39
N VAL A 353 -9.42 -7.17 5.35
CA VAL A 353 -8.47 -8.29 5.40
C VAL A 353 -7.05 -7.78 5.63
N THR A 354 -6.63 -6.74 4.90
CA THR A 354 -5.28 -6.18 5.02
C THR A 354 -5.02 -5.66 6.43
N GLY A 355 -5.96 -4.95 7.06
CA GLY A 355 -5.66 -4.42 8.42
C GLY A 355 -5.92 -5.40 9.53
N VAL A 356 -6.78 -6.39 9.35
CA VAL A 356 -6.81 -7.52 10.30
C VAL A 356 -5.47 -8.24 10.29
N ARG A 357 -4.88 -8.47 9.10
CA ARG A 357 -3.53 -9.05 8.99
C ARG A 357 -2.47 -8.14 9.64
N ALA A 358 -2.44 -6.86 9.28
CA ALA A 358 -1.49 -5.92 9.87
C ALA A 358 -1.63 -5.81 11.40
N PHE A 359 -2.86 -5.87 11.92
CA PHE A 359 -3.10 -5.93 13.36
C PHE A 359 -2.55 -7.23 13.97
N MET A 360 -2.85 -8.40 13.39
CA MET A 360 -2.33 -9.68 13.85
C MET A 360 -0.79 -9.74 13.88
N ASP A 361 -0.13 -9.07 12.94
CA ASP A 361 1.34 -9.00 12.84
C ASP A 361 1.97 -8.17 13.98
N THR A 362 1.19 -7.29 14.62
CA THR A 362 1.63 -6.53 15.81
C THR A 362 1.41 -7.27 17.14
N GLU A 363 0.66 -8.37 17.10
CA GLU A 363 0.28 -9.15 18.28
C GLU A 363 1.32 -10.22 18.61
N ASP A 364 1.36 -10.65 19.88
CA ASP A 364 2.29 -11.69 20.34
C ASP A 364 2.26 -12.93 19.42
N PRO A 365 3.37 -13.29 18.75
CA PRO A 365 3.45 -14.45 17.87
C PRO A 365 3.20 -15.80 18.54
N GLU A 366 3.26 -15.87 19.88
CA GLU A 366 2.95 -17.06 20.67
C GLU A 366 1.47 -17.11 21.11
N ALA A 367 0.75 -16.00 21.02
CA ALA A 367 -0.65 -15.94 21.44
C ALA A 367 -1.58 -16.56 20.40
N THR A 368 -2.51 -17.40 20.87
CA THR A 368 -3.56 -18.04 20.06
C THR A 368 -4.65 -17.06 19.61
N TRP A 369 -4.84 -15.98 20.37
CA TRP A 369 -5.81 -14.92 20.10
C TRP A 369 -5.11 -13.58 20.07
N THR A 370 -5.59 -12.68 19.22
CA THR A 370 -5.19 -11.27 19.30
C THR A 370 -5.76 -10.61 20.55
N SER A 371 -5.27 -9.43 20.89
CA SER A 371 -5.97 -8.45 21.71
C SER A 371 -7.27 -7.99 21.01
N PHE A 372 -8.09 -7.21 21.73
CA PHE A 372 -9.40 -6.77 21.22
C PHE A 372 -9.25 -5.75 20.09
N HIS A 373 -9.73 -6.08 18.89
CA HIS A 373 -9.70 -5.18 17.75
C HIS A 373 -10.88 -4.20 17.80
N ARG A 374 -10.61 -2.97 18.27
CA ARG A 374 -11.64 -1.95 18.55
C ARG A 374 -12.54 -1.59 17.36
N VAL A 375 -11.98 -1.48 16.15
CA VAL A 375 -12.74 -1.01 14.98
C VAL A 375 -13.73 -2.08 14.48
N LEU A 376 -13.39 -3.36 14.62
CA LEU A 376 -14.24 -4.48 14.19
C LEU A 376 -14.96 -5.14 15.36
N ASP A 377 -14.75 -4.62 16.57
CA ASP A 377 -15.41 -5.00 17.81
C ASP A 377 -15.31 -6.52 18.11
N ARG A 378 -14.13 -7.11 17.92
CA ARG A 378 -13.91 -8.54 18.12
C ARG A 378 -12.45 -8.90 18.39
N PHE A 379 -12.24 -10.11 18.91
CA PHE A 379 -10.93 -10.78 18.91
C PHE A 379 -10.78 -11.59 17.63
N PHE A 380 -9.54 -11.80 17.19
CA PHE A 380 -9.25 -12.70 16.08
C PHE A 380 -8.43 -13.90 16.55
N TYR A 381 -8.76 -15.06 15.99
CA TYR A 381 -8.06 -16.31 16.24
C TYR A 381 -6.87 -16.44 15.30
N LYS A 382 -5.67 -16.68 15.86
CA LYS A 382 -4.42 -16.87 15.11
C LYS A 382 -4.11 -18.34 14.81
N GLY A 383 -4.84 -19.27 15.43
CA GLY A 383 -4.59 -20.71 15.31
C GLY A 383 -3.44 -21.21 16.19
N PRO A 384 -3.35 -22.53 16.46
CA PRO A 384 -2.17 -23.13 17.07
C PRO A 384 -1.04 -23.18 16.05
N ARG A 385 0.22 -23.05 16.49
CA ARG A 385 1.37 -23.17 15.59
C ARG A 385 1.37 -24.54 14.86
N PRO A 386 1.76 -24.58 13.58
CA PRO A 386 2.20 -25.82 12.94
C PRO A 386 3.50 -26.28 13.63
N GLY A 387 3.33 -27.10 14.65
CA GLY A 387 4.36 -27.53 15.61
C GLY A 387 3.76 -28.15 16.87
N GLY A 388 2.47 -27.91 17.12
CA GLY A 388 1.69 -28.53 18.21
C GLY A 388 0.77 -29.68 17.78
N MET A 389 0.88 -30.21 16.56
CA MET A 389 0.39 -31.55 16.27
C MET A 389 1.47 -32.54 16.68
N SER A 390 1.51 -32.87 17.97
CA SER A 390 1.97 -34.19 18.39
C SER A 390 1.09 -35.19 17.62
N GLY A 391 1.66 -35.83 16.59
CA GLY A 391 1.05 -37.01 15.99
C GLY A 391 0.74 -38.04 17.08
N PRO A 392 -0.20 -38.98 16.84
CA PRO A 392 -0.53 -39.99 17.84
C PRO A 392 0.77 -40.69 18.25
N GLU A 393 1.13 -40.59 19.53
CA GLU A 393 2.24 -41.31 20.12
C GLU A 393 2.06 -42.79 19.76
N ASP A 394 3.01 -43.33 18.99
CA ASP A 394 3.23 -44.77 18.94
C ASP A 394 3.50 -45.23 20.36
N LYS A 395 2.45 -45.72 21.02
CA LYS A 395 2.56 -46.57 22.20
C LYS A 395 3.23 -47.86 21.74
N ILE A 396 4.56 -47.84 21.65
CA ILE A 396 5.36 -49.05 21.64
C ILE A 396 5.18 -49.65 23.04
N ALA A 397 4.31 -50.65 23.11
CA ALA A 397 4.18 -51.52 24.26
C ALA A 397 5.53 -52.23 24.48
N ASN A 398 6.23 -51.86 25.55
CA ASN A 398 7.26 -52.69 26.13
C ASN A 398 6.60 -53.95 26.70
N SER A 399 6.59 -55.03 25.93
CA SER A 399 6.46 -56.38 26.47
C SER A 399 7.86 -56.95 26.67
N SER A 400 8.35 -56.87 27.91
CA SER A 400 9.47 -57.69 28.39
C SER A 400 9.02 -59.15 28.45
N PRO A 401 9.77 -60.12 27.92
CA PRO A 401 9.58 -61.51 28.28
C PRO A 401 10.34 -61.81 29.57
N THR A 402 9.62 -62.23 30.61
CA THR A 402 10.21 -62.95 31.74
C THR A 402 10.65 -64.35 31.30
N GLU A 403 11.77 -64.74 31.89
CA GLU A 403 12.66 -65.86 31.57
C GLU A 403 12.07 -67.25 31.88
N ASP A 404 12.71 -68.26 31.28
CA ASP A 404 12.85 -69.60 31.85
C ASP A 404 13.66 -69.58 33.17
#